data_AF-A0A9W7FIR4-F1
#
_entry.id   AF-A0A9W7FIR4-F1
#
_cell.length_a   1.000
_cell.length_b   1.000
_cell.length_c   1.000
_cell.angle_alpha   90.00
_cell.angle_beta   90.00
_cell.angle_gamma   90.00
#
_symmetry.space_group_name_H-M   'P 1'
#
loop_
_entity.id
_entity.type
_entity.pdbx_description
1 polymer ?
#
loop_
_entity_poly.entity_id
_entity_poly.type
_entity_poly.pdbx_seq_one_letter_code
_entity_poly.pdbx_strand_id
1 'polypeptide(L)'
;MSSLLEQREIEFTNAFNANRATLAGFANCASLEELHVVRDGFYLGLATELCPIEAVPVKQKILQGMVAAQSGGFKQTIESARLATGWDAMLEALFLKAMFVGTDLQSMWIGLEKGRIEWLTAVSAAHHIKVVLKSSVENEGGSEGDTSDAMMVWIYAMCVNVPKLEKECEEWASVVGMKEKMAPLNGYDAEKWDPRKKEWAPLDLGAQAVAERGGSDLKKAWAA
;
A
#
# COMPACT_ATOMS: atom_id res chain seq x y z
N MET A 1 -35.29 -6.62 -16.54
CA MET A 1 -34.10 -7.19 -15.86
C MET A 1 -32.90 -6.25 -15.98
N SER A 2 -32.64 -5.66 -17.16
CA SER A 2 -31.59 -4.64 -17.38
C SER A 2 -31.65 -3.43 -16.42
N SER A 3 -32.85 -2.90 -16.12
CA SER A 3 -33.00 -1.68 -15.31
C SER A 3 -32.70 -1.84 -13.82
N LEU A 4 -32.92 -3.03 -13.25
CA LEU A 4 -32.65 -3.28 -11.83
C LEU A 4 -31.15 -3.43 -11.57
N LEU A 5 -30.44 -4.14 -12.45
CA LEU A 5 -28.99 -4.28 -12.35
C LEU A 5 -28.31 -2.92 -12.48
N GLU A 6 -28.69 -2.14 -13.50
CA GLU A 6 -28.17 -0.79 -13.73
C GLU A 6 -28.39 0.13 -12.51
N GLN A 7 -29.58 0.08 -11.91
CA GLN A 7 -29.84 0.84 -10.69
C GLN A 7 -28.91 0.40 -9.53
N ARG A 8 -28.69 -0.91 -9.35
CA ARG A 8 -27.79 -1.43 -8.30
C ARG A 8 -26.34 -1.07 -8.54
N GLU A 9 -25.89 -1.07 -9.78
CA GLU A 9 -24.55 -0.62 -10.16
C GLU A 9 -24.34 0.86 -9.84
N ILE A 10 -25.34 1.71 -10.11
CA ILE A 10 -25.30 3.14 -9.77
C ILE A 10 -25.25 3.33 -8.25
N GLU A 11 -26.12 2.65 -7.50
CA GLU A 11 -26.15 2.71 -6.03
C GLU A 11 -24.80 2.28 -5.43
N PHE A 12 -24.26 1.15 -5.91
CA PHE A 12 -22.96 0.64 -5.44
C PHE A 12 -21.82 1.60 -5.78
N THR A 13 -21.79 2.12 -7.02
CA THR A 13 -20.76 3.05 -7.47
C THR A 13 -20.77 4.35 -6.66
N ASN A 14 -21.97 4.86 -6.35
CA ASN A 14 -22.11 6.06 -5.53
C ASN A 14 -21.60 5.83 -4.11
N ALA A 15 -21.97 4.71 -3.47
CA ALA A 15 -21.48 4.35 -2.15
C ALA A 15 -19.96 4.12 -2.14
N PHE A 16 -19.43 3.47 -3.17
CA PHE A 16 -17.99 3.30 -3.36
C PHE A 16 -17.26 4.65 -3.42
N ASN A 17 -17.75 5.56 -4.24
CA ASN A 17 -17.15 6.89 -4.40
C ASN A 17 -17.25 7.73 -3.12
N ALA A 18 -18.37 7.64 -2.38
CA ALA A 18 -18.54 8.33 -1.11
C ALA A 18 -17.51 7.88 -0.06
N ASN A 19 -17.11 6.61 -0.10
CA ASN A 19 -16.17 6.01 0.86
C ASN A 19 -14.73 5.90 0.36
N ARG A 20 -14.43 6.45 -0.83
CA ARG A 20 -13.10 6.39 -1.46
C ARG A 20 -12.00 7.06 -0.63
N ALA A 21 -12.34 8.09 0.13
CA ALA A 21 -11.38 8.78 1.02
C ALA A 21 -10.87 7.86 2.13
N THR A 22 -11.73 7.02 2.71
CA THR A 22 -11.33 6.00 3.69
C THR A 22 -10.37 5.01 3.05
N LEU A 23 -10.71 4.50 1.86
CA LEU A 23 -9.86 3.58 1.12
C LEU A 23 -8.48 4.17 0.83
N ALA A 24 -8.40 5.46 0.46
CA ALA A 24 -7.14 6.15 0.20
C ALA A 24 -6.20 6.18 1.43
N GLY A 25 -6.72 5.98 2.64
CA GLY A 25 -5.92 5.84 3.86
C GLY A 25 -4.95 4.65 3.84
N PHE A 26 -5.15 3.64 2.98
CA PHE A 26 -4.27 2.46 2.90
C PHE A 26 -2.80 2.85 2.61
N ALA A 27 -2.59 3.89 1.81
CA ALA A 27 -1.27 4.38 1.41
C ALA A 27 -0.46 4.95 2.59
N ASN A 28 -1.12 5.28 3.69
CA ASN A 28 -0.49 5.80 4.91
C ASN A 28 -0.28 4.73 5.98
N CYS A 29 -0.80 3.52 5.79
CA CYS A 29 -0.71 2.46 6.79
C CYS A 29 0.73 1.95 6.93
N ALA A 30 1.25 1.88 8.15
CA ALA A 30 2.58 1.37 8.46
C ALA A 30 2.56 -0.10 8.92
N SER A 31 1.38 -0.71 9.11
CA SER A 31 1.24 -2.07 9.60
C SER A 31 0.02 -2.79 9.04
N LEU A 32 -0.01 -4.12 9.19
CA LEU A 32 -1.16 -4.95 8.86
C LEU A 32 -2.40 -4.58 9.68
N GLU A 33 -2.20 -4.21 10.95
CA GLU A 33 -3.30 -3.81 11.83
C GLU A 33 -3.97 -2.51 11.34
N GLU A 34 -3.17 -1.51 10.96
CA GLU A 34 -3.69 -0.26 10.38
C GLU A 34 -4.42 -0.51 9.06
N LEU A 35 -3.87 -1.39 8.21
CA LEU A 35 -4.54 -1.83 6.98
C LEU A 35 -5.92 -2.41 7.29
N HIS A 36 -6.02 -3.35 8.23
CA HIS A 36 -7.30 -3.93 8.61
C HIS A 36 -8.28 -2.88 9.16
N VAL A 37 -7.80 -1.88 9.90
CA VAL A 37 -8.65 -0.77 10.39
C VAL A 37 -9.22 0.04 9.22
N VAL A 38 -8.39 0.38 8.22
CA VAL A 38 -8.84 1.07 7.01
C VAL A 38 -9.83 0.21 6.21
N ARG A 39 -9.54 -1.08 6.03
CA ARG A 39 -10.45 -2.05 5.37
C ARG A 39 -11.83 -2.02 5.98
N ASP A 40 -11.87 -2.22 7.29
CA ASP A 40 -13.12 -2.43 8.00
C ASP A 40 -13.90 -1.12 8.11
N GLY A 41 -13.21 0.02 8.19
CA GLY A 41 -13.88 1.32 8.06
C GLY A 41 -14.44 1.57 6.66
N PHE A 42 -13.75 1.16 5.61
CA PHE A 42 -14.27 1.22 4.25
C PHE A 42 -15.51 0.32 4.08
N TYR A 43 -15.45 -0.93 4.56
CA TYR A 43 -16.59 -1.84 4.53
C TYR A 43 -17.77 -1.37 5.38
N LEU A 44 -17.52 -0.83 6.57
CA LEU A 44 -18.57 -0.24 7.41
C LEU A 44 -19.27 0.94 6.72
N GLY A 45 -18.51 1.80 6.03
CA GLY A 45 -19.04 2.90 5.25
C GLY A 45 -19.95 2.42 4.11
N LEU A 46 -19.46 1.47 3.30
CA LEU A 46 -20.25 0.86 2.23
C LEU A 46 -21.51 0.18 2.74
N ALA A 47 -21.40 -0.66 3.78
CA ALA A 47 -22.52 -1.40 4.33
C ALA A 47 -23.56 -0.47 4.96
N THR A 48 -23.14 0.66 5.54
CA THR A 48 -24.04 1.68 6.08
C THR A 48 -24.99 2.25 5.02
N GLU A 49 -24.53 2.38 3.78
CA GLU A 49 -25.31 2.90 2.66
C GLU A 49 -26.09 1.79 1.95
N LEU A 50 -25.45 0.65 1.70
CA LEU A 50 -26.00 -0.42 0.86
C LEU A 50 -26.81 -1.46 1.63
N CYS A 51 -26.50 -1.68 2.91
CA CYS A 51 -27.09 -2.69 3.80
C CYS A 51 -27.60 -2.04 5.11
N PRO A 52 -28.53 -1.06 5.02
CA PRO A 52 -28.90 -0.25 6.18
C PRO A 52 -29.53 -1.07 7.30
N ILE A 53 -30.22 -2.18 6.99
CA ILE A 53 -30.87 -3.05 7.99
C ILE A 53 -29.80 -3.77 8.80
N GLU A 54 -28.84 -4.39 8.13
CA GLU A 54 -27.76 -5.15 8.73
C GLU A 54 -26.75 -4.25 9.46
N ALA A 55 -26.63 -2.98 9.05
CA ALA A 55 -25.77 -2.00 9.70
C ALA A 55 -26.32 -1.45 11.04
N VAL A 56 -27.62 -1.59 11.33
CA VAL A 56 -28.24 -1.03 12.55
C VAL A 56 -27.60 -1.54 13.84
N PRO A 57 -27.43 -2.86 14.06
CA PRO A 57 -26.82 -3.37 15.29
C PRO A 57 -25.38 -2.90 15.48
N VAL A 58 -24.64 -2.75 14.38
CA VAL A 58 -23.25 -2.27 14.37
C VAL A 58 -23.19 -0.80 14.77
N LYS A 59 -24.03 0.06 14.18
CA LYS A 59 -24.13 1.48 14.53
C LYS A 59 -24.51 1.69 15.99
N GLN A 60 -25.47 0.91 16.51
CA GLN A 60 -25.87 0.99 17.92
C GLN A 60 -24.70 0.67 18.85
N LYS A 61 -23.91 -0.37 18.52
CA LYS A 61 -22.73 -0.74 19.30
C LYS A 61 -21.66 0.36 19.29
N ILE A 62 -21.40 0.97 18.13
CA ILE A 62 -20.47 2.10 18.01
C ILE A 62 -20.91 3.25 18.92
N LEU A 63 -22.19 3.65 18.85
CA LEU A 63 -22.71 4.74 19.68
C LEU A 63 -22.57 4.45 21.18
N GLN A 64 -22.85 3.21 21.61
CA GLN A 64 -22.65 2.80 23.01
C GLN A 64 -21.17 2.87 23.41
N GLY A 65 -20.25 2.48 22.54
CA GLY A 65 -18.80 2.56 22.77
C GLY A 65 -18.29 4.01 22.85
N MET A 66 -18.79 4.90 21.99
CA MET A 66 -18.41 6.32 21.98
C MET A 66 -18.93 7.09 23.20
N VAL A 67 -20.09 6.73 23.75
CA VAL A 67 -20.58 7.34 25.00
C VAL A 67 -19.71 6.93 26.20
N ALA A 68 -19.11 5.73 26.16
CA ALA A 68 -18.19 5.27 27.20
C ALA A 68 -16.77 5.84 27.05
N ALA A 69 -16.35 6.24 25.84
CA ALA A 69 -15.02 6.76 25.54
C ALA A 69 -15.08 8.24 25.09
N GLN A 70 -14.60 9.17 25.92
CA GLN A 70 -14.74 10.64 25.73
C GLN A 70 -14.07 11.26 24.49
N SER A 71 -13.52 10.48 23.55
CA SER A 71 -13.11 10.92 22.21
C SER A 71 -12.76 9.71 21.34
N GLY A 72 -13.77 9.07 20.76
CA GLY A 72 -13.59 7.91 19.88
C GLY A 72 -12.86 8.27 18.58
N GLY A 73 -11.56 7.95 18.47
CA GLY A 73 -10.81 8.05 17.21
C GLY A 73 -11.26 7.00 16.19
N PHE A 74 -10.93 7.17 14.90
CA PHE A 74 -11.34 6.25 13.83
C PHE A 74 -11.07 4.78 14.15
N LYS A 75 -9.86 4.44 14.65
CA LYS A 75 -9.50 3.08 15.07
C LYS A 75 -10.46 2.51 16.13
N GLN A 76 -10.78 3.28 17.17
CA GLN A 76 -11.68 2.85 18.24
C GLN A 76 -13.12 2.64 17.76
N THR A 77 -13.57 3.45 16.81
CA THR A 77 -14.86 3.26 16.13
C THR A 77 -14.90 1.91 15.43
N ILE A 78 -13.84 1.54 14.70
CA ILE A 78 -13.75 0.26 13.99
C ILE A 78 -13.63 -0.91 14.95
N GLU A 79 -12.83 -0.78 16.01
CA GLU A 79 -12.75 -1.80 17.06
C GLU A 79 -14.11 -2.04 17.73
N SER A 80 -14.87 -0.97 18.02
CA SER A 80 -16.23 -1.06 18.55
C SER A 80 -17.19 -1.74 17.57
N ALA A 81 -17.05 -1.44 16.27
CA ALA A 81 -17.86 -2.03 15.22
C ALA A 81 -17.64 -3.56 15.10
N ARG A 82 -16.38 -4.00 15.12
CA ARG A 82 -16.02 -5.44 15.07
C ARG A 82 -16.58 -6.26 16.23
N LEU A 83 -16.80 -5.62 17.38
CA LEU A 83 -17.38 -6.26 18.57
C LEU A 83 -18.92 -6.31 18.54
N ALA A 84 -19.56 -5.80 17.49
CA ALA A 84 -21.01 -5.85 17.36
C ALA A 84 -21.47 -7.24 16.91
N THR A 85 -22.57 -7.73 17.51
CA THR A 85 -23.17 -9.04 17.16
C THR A 85 -23.70 -9.12 15.72
N GLY A 86 -23.79 -7.99 15.01
CA GLY A 86 -24.21 -7.91 13.61
C GLY A 86 -23.08 -7.68 12.61
N TRP A 87 -21.81 -7.66 13.04
CA TRP A 87 -20.68 -7.36 12.17
C TRP A 87 -20.56 -8.34 10.99
N ASP A 88 -20.54 -9.64 11.27
CA ASP A 88 -20.35 -10.67 10.22
C ASP A 88 -21.52 -10.71 9.25
N ALA A 89 -22.76 -10.65 9.75
CA ALA A 89 -23.96 -10.60 8.92
C ALA A 89 -24.00 -9.36 8.01
N MET A 90 -23.53 -8.21 8.51
CA MET A 90 -23.40 -6.99 7.71
C MET A 90 -22.36 -7.15 6.59
N LEU A 91 -21.21 -7.77 6.87
CA LEU A 91 -20.20 -8.02 5.84
C LEU A 91 -20.68 -9.03 4.79
N GLU A 92 -21.37 -10.09 5.21
CA GLU A 92 -21.97 -11.06 4.28
C GLU A 92 -22.95 -10.37 3.32
N ALA A 93 -23.86 -9.54 3.85
CA ALA A 93 -24.80 -8.78 3.04
C ALA A 93 -24.10 -7.81 2.06
N LEU A 94 -23.03 -7.15 2.51
CA LEU A 94 -22.23 -6.27 1.66
C LEU A 94 -21.56 -7.05 0.52
N PHE A 95 -20.93 -8.19 0.81
CA PHE A 95 -20.25 -8.99 -0.22
C PHE A 95 -21.25 -9.58 -1.21
N LEU A 96 -22.43 -9.99 -0.77
CA LEU A 96 -23.50 -10.42 -1.68
C LEU A 96 -23.92 -9.30 -2.64
N LYS A 97 -24.03 -8.05 -2.17
CA LYS A 97 -24.33 -6.89 -3.03
C LYS A 97 -23.21 -6.56 -3.99
N ALA A 98 -21.96 -6.63 -3.53
CA ALA A 98 -20.79 -6.43 -4.39
C ALA A 98 -20.76 -7.49 -5.51
N MET A 99 -20.93 -8.76 -5.17
CA MET A 99 -20.98 -9.86 -6.15
C MET A 99 -22.13 -9.68 -7.15
N PHE A 100 -23.29 -9.19 -6.70
CA PHE A 100 -24.44 -8.95 -7.58
C PHE A 100 -24.13 -7.94 -8.69
N VAL A 101 -23.30 -6.93 -8.42
CA VAL A 101 -22.83 -5.94 -9.41
C VAL A 101 -21.48 -6.32 -10.04
N GLY A 102 -21.05 -7.58 -9.89
CA GLY A 102 -19.81 -8.09 -10.48
C GLY A 102 -18.51 -7.58 -9.84
N THR A 103 -18.57 -7.05 -8.61
CA THR A 103 -17.39 -6.57 -7.87
C THR A 103 -16.94 -7.57 -6.81
N ASP A 104 -15.64 -7.86 -6.78
CA ASP A 104 -15.00 -8.67 -5.73
C ASP A 104 -14.20 -7.78 -4.76
N LEU A 105 -14.88 -7.31 -3.72
CA LEU A 105 -14.28 -6.46 -2.69
C LEU A 105 -13.18 -7.17 -1.89
N GLN A 106 -13.24 -8.50 -1.78
CA GLN A 106 -12.27 -9.27 -1.01
C GLN A 106 -10.95 -9.37 -1.77
N SER A 107 -11.00 -9.77 -3.04
CA SER A 107 -9.81 -9.83 -3.90
C SER A 107 -9.17 -8.46 -4.09
N MET A 108 -9.98 -7.40 -4.23
CA MET A 108 -9.48 -6.02 -4.29
C MET A 108 -8.66 -5.68 -3.03
N TRP A 109 -9.19 -5.98 -1.84
CA TRP A 109 -8.49 -5.68 -0.59
C TRP A 109 -7.20 -6.50 -0.44
N ILE A 110 -7.26 -7.82 -0.70
CA ILE A 110 -6.08 -8.69 -0.63
C ILE A 110 -4.96 -8.17 -1.56
N GLY A 111 -5.31 -7.66 -2.74
CA GLY A 111 -4.36 -7.03 -3.66
C GLY A 111 -3.68 -5.79 -3.05
N LEU A 112 -4.45 -4.88 -2.45
CA LEU A 112 -3.93 -3.67 -1.79
C LEU A 112 -3.05 -4.01 -0.59
N GLU A 113 -3.50 -4.93 0.25
CA GLU A 113 -2.78 -5.37 1.45
C GLU A 113 -1.44 -6.01 1.07
N LYS A 114 -1.43 -6.95 0.12
CA LYS A 114 -0.21 -7.57 -0.38
C LYS A 114 0.74 -6.53 -0.97
N GLY A 115 0.22 -5.61 -1.78
CA GLY A 115 1.01 -4.52 -2.37
C GLY A 115 1.66 -3.64 -1.31
N ARG A 116 0.89 -3.25 -0.28
CA ARG A 116 1.41 -2.42 0.82
C ARG A 116 2.44 -3.13 1.67
N ILE A 117 2.22 -4.40 2.02
CA ILE A 117 3.18 -5.16 2.84
C ILE A 117 4.48 -5.42 2.07
N GLU A 118 4.41 -5.75 0.77
CA GLU A 118 5.58 -5.90 -0.09
C GLU A 118 6.39 -4.59 -0.14
N TRP A 119 5.70 -3.45 -0.34
CA TRP A 119 6.31 -2.13 -0.32
C TRP A 119 6.99 -1.78 1.00
N LEU A 120 6.29 -1.93 2.13
CA LEU A 120 6.83 -1.64 3.46
C LEU A 120 8.06 -2.49 3.74
N THR A 121 8.01 -3.78 3.39
CA THR A 121 9.15 -4.70 3.56
C THR A 121 10.37 -4.22 2.78
N ALA A 122 10.20 -3.88 1.50
CA ALA A 122 11.29 -3.41 0.65
C ALA A 122 11.90 -2.09 1.14
N VAL A 123 11.07 -1.10 1.49
CA VAL A 123 11.54 0.20 1.98
C VAL A 123 12.21 0.08 3.35
N SER A 124 11.65 -0.70 4.27
CA SER A 124 12.24 -0.92 5.58
C SER A 124 13.61 -1.61 5.47
N ALA A 125 13.74 -2.61 4.59
CA ALA A 125 15.01 -3.29 4.35
C ALA A 125 16.08 -2.34 3.74
N ALA A 126 15.66 -1.41 2.88
CA ALA A 126 16.53 -0.41 2.27
C ALA A 126 16.67 0.90 3.08
N HIS A 127 16.09 0.99 4.29
CA HIS A 127 16.05 2.24 5.05
C HIS A 127 17.45 2.72 5.46
N HIS A 128 18.26 1.80 5.99
CA HIS A 128 19.61 2.15 6.45
C HIS A 128 20.47 2.71 5.32
N ILE A 129 20.47 2.07 4.14
CA ILE A 129 21.26 2.54 3.00
C ILE A 129 20.76 3.89 2.48
N LYS A 130 19.43 4.12 2.48
CA LYS A 130 18.85 5.41 2.14
C LYS A 130 19.38 6.52 3.05
N VAL A 131 19.36 6.30 4.37
CA VAL A 131 19.83 7.30 5.36
C VAL A 131 21.31 7.62 5.13
N VAL A 132 22.16 6.61 4.96
CA VAL A 132 23.59 6.79 4.68
C VAL A 132 23.80 7.62 3.41
N LEU A 133 23.14 7.24 2.31
CA LEU A 133 23.29 7.92 1.02
C LEU A 133 22.80 9.37 1.06
N LYS A 134 21.62 9.63 1.64
CA LYS A 134 21.10 10.99 1.81
C LYS A 134 22.06 11.86 2.61
N SER A 135 22.51 11.37 3.76
CA SER A 135 23.43 12.13 4.61
C SER A 135 24.75 12.43 3.92
N SER A 136 25.30 11.50 3.13
CA SER A 136 26.51 11.76 2.35
C SER A 136 26.30 12.86 1.30
N VAL A 137 25.23 12.76 0.52
CA VAL A 137 24.91 13.77 -0.52
C VAL A 137 24.69 15.16 0.10
N GLU A 138 23.96 15.25 1.21
CA GLU A 138 23.69 16.52 1.89
C GLU A 138 24.94 17.16 2.50
N ASN A 139 25.78 16.35 3.16
CA ASN A 139 26.98 16.86 3.85
C ASN A 139 28.07 17.33 2.87
N GLU A 140 28.14 16.74 1.68
CA GLU A 140 29.13 17.07 0.66
C GLU A 140 28.65 18.17 -0.32
N GLY A 141 27.44 18.70 -0.13
CA GLY A 141 26.86 19.69 -1.04
C GLY A 141 26.58 19.11 -2.42
N GLY A 142 26.14 17.85 -2.47
CA GLY A 142 26.01 17.06 -3.67
C GLY A 142 25.09 17.66 -4.73
N SER A 143 25.37 17.31 -5.97
CA SER A 143 24.65 17.73 -7.16
C SER A 143 23.36 16.92 -7.40
N GLU A 144 22.58 17.32 -8.39
CA GLU A 144 21.47 16.51 -8.90
C GLU A 144 21.93 15.15 -9.42
N GLY A 145 23.15 15.07 -9.98
CA GLY A 145 23.77 13.82 -10.42
C GLY A 145 24.03 12.88 -9.24
N ASP A 146 24.63 13.39 -8.17
CA ASP A 146 24.92 12.61 -6.96
C ASP A 146 23.63 12.09 -6.30
N THR A 147 22.58 12.92 -6.32
CA THR A 147 21.24 12.50 -5.86
C THR A 147 20.67 11.38 -6.72
N SER A 148 20.81 11.47 -8.04
CA SER A 148 20.36 10.43 -8.98
C SER A 148 21.09 9.11 -8.76
N ASP A 149 22.41 9.15 -8.57
CA ASP A 149 23.23 7.97 -8.32
C ASP A 149 22.90 7.33 -6.97
N ALA A 150 22.73 8.15 -5.93
CA ALA A 150 22.26 7.70 -4.62
C ALA A 150 20.87 7.03 -4.70
N MET A 151 19.93 7.63 -5.44
CA MET A 151 18.62 7.02 -5.66
C MET A 151 18.73 5.68 -6.39
N MET A 152 19.61 5.56 -7.39
CA MET A 152 19.84 4.31 -8.12
C MET A 152 20.30 3.19 -7.18
N VAL A 153 21.28 3.46 -6.30
CA VAL A 153 21.74 2.48 -5.31
C VAL A 153 20.64 2.10 -4.31
N TRP A 154 19.85 3.07 -3.86
CA TRP A 154 18.72 2.82 -2.97
C TRP A 154 17.62 1.97 -3.63
N ILE A 155 17.26 2.28 -4.88
CA ILE A 155 16.29 1.52 -5.67
C ILE A 155 16.76 0.07 -5.80
N TYR A 156 18.04 -0.15 -6.14
CA TYR A 156 18.60 -1.49 -6.20
C TYR A 156 18.46 -2.24 -4.87
N ALA A 157 18.83 -1.60 -3.76
CA ALA A 157 18.72 -2.21 -2.44
C ALA A 157 17.27 -2.59 -2.07
N MET A 158 16.28 -1.82 -2.54
CA MET A 158 14.88 -2.20 -2.41
C MET A 158 14.54 -3.43 -3.28
N CYS A 159 14.94 -3.44 -4.54
CA CYS A 159 14.66 -4.53 -5.49
C CYS A 159 15.17 -5.88 -4.99
N VAL A 160 16.32 -5.91 -4.34
CA VAL A 160 16.89 -7.13 -3.74
C VAL A 160 15.95 -7.77 -2.71
N ASN A 161 15.05 -6.98 -2.10
CA ASN A 161 14.05 -7.44 -1.15
C ASN A 161 12.67 -7.69 -1.78
N VAL A 162 12.55 -7.63 -3.11
CA VAL A 162 11.34 -7.92 -3.87
C VAL A 162 11.53 -9.24 -4.60
N PRO A 163 10.87 -10.34 -4.18
CA PRO A 163 11.11 -11.67 -4.76
C PRO A 163 10.93 -11.75 -6.28
N LYS A 164 10.01 -10.94 -6.83
CA LYS A 164 9.75 -10.90 -8.28
C LYS A 164 10.89 -10.27 -9.10
N LEU A 165 11.83 -9.58 -8.46
CA LEU A 165 12.95 -8.88 -9.10
C LEU A 165 14.28 -9.59 -8.86
N GLU A 166 14.27 -10.81 -8.31
CA GLU A 166 15.49 -11.54 -7.95
C GLU A 166 16.42 -11.74 -9.15
N LYS A 167 15.86 -12.16 -10.29
CA LYS A 167 16.61 -12.40 -11.52
C LYS A 167 17.22 -11.10 -12.06
N GLU A 168 16.44 -10.03 -12.10
CA GLU A 168 16.89 -8.71 -12.55
C GLU A 168 18.00 -8.17 -11.63
N CYS A 169 17.91 -8.41 -10.32
CA CYS A 169 18.94 -8.05 -9.36
C CYS A 169 20.25 -8.80 -9.59
N GLU A 170 20.17 -10.08 -9.98
CA GLU A 170 21.34 -10.92 -10.31
C GLU A 170 21.99 -10.49 -11.62
N GLU A 171 21.19 -10.21 -12.64
CA GLU A 171 21.68 -9.68 -13.91
C GLU A 171 22.40 -8.34 -13.70
N TRP A 172 21.79 -7.42 -12.94
CA TRP A 172 22.43 -6.15 -12.61
C TRP A 172 23.72 -6.31 -11.81
N ALA A 173 23.71 -7.15 -10.76
CA ALA A 173 24.89 -7.44 -9.95
C ALA A 173 26.06 -7.95 -10.80
N SER A 174 25.77 -8.85 -11.74
CA SER A 174 26.75 -9.36 -12.69
C SER A 174 27.31 -8.26 -13.59
N VAL A 175 26.43 -7.42 -14.17
CA VAL A 175 26.81 -6.33 -15.09
C VAL A 175 27.69 -5.27 -14.44
N VAL A 176 27.45 -4.94 -13.16
CA VAL A 176 28.28 -3.96 -12.45
C VAL A 176 29.44 -4.60 -11.69
N GLY A 177 29.57 -5.93 -11.72
CA GLY A 177 30.64 -6.66 -11.05
C GLY A 177 30.56 -6.64 -9.53
N MET A 178 29.35 -6.60 -8.97
CA MET A 178 29.12 -6.71 -7.52
C MET A 178 29.58 -8.07 -7.01
N LYS A 179 30.38 -8.07 -5.94
CA LYS A 179 30.80 -9.29 -5.25
C LYS A 179 29.70 -9.88 -4.37
N GLU A 180 28.91 -9.00 -3.74
CA GLU A 180 27.84 -9.36 -2.81
C GLU A 180 26.56 -8.61 -3.17
N LYS A 181 25.55 -9.33 -3.68
CA LYS A 181 24.24 -8.80 -4.12
C LYS A 181 23.53 -7.95 -3.05
N MET A 182 23.70 -8.31 -1.77
CA MET A 182 23.07 -7.63 -0.64
C MET A 182 23.84 -6.38 -0.17
N ALA A 183 25.04 -6.13 -0.70
CA ALA A 183 25.94 -5.07 -0.24
C ALA A 183 26.40 -4.20 -1.42
N PRO A 184 25.49 -3.40 -2.03
CA PRO A 184 25.78 -2.68 -3.28
C PRO A 184 26.87 -1.61 -3.19
N LEU A 185 27.23 -1.18 -1.97
CA LEU A 185 28.33 -0.25 -1.73
C LEU A 185 29.70 -0.94 -1.63
N ASN A 186 29.75 -2.27 -1.45
CA ASN A 186 31.00 -3.01 -1.30
C ASN A 186 31.70 -3.16 -2.66
N GLY A 187 32.76 -2.38 -2.86
CA GLY A 187 33.46 -2.32 -4.16
C GLY A 187 32.67 -1.55 -5.22
N TYR A 188 31.85 -0.58 -4.78
CA TYR A 188 31.09 0.31 -5.67
C TYR A 188 32.00 1.01 -6.68
N ASP A 189 31.54 1.07 -7.93
CA ASP A 189 32.23 1.65 -9.06
C ASP A 189 31.23 2.48 -9.86
N ALA A 190 31.26 3.80 -9.67
CA ALA A 190 30.28 4.73 -10.22
C ALA A 190 30.17 4.63 -11.75
N GLU A 191 31.29 4.36 -12.46
CA GLU A 191 31.29 4.26 -13.92
C GLU A 191 30.49 3.06 -14.43
N LYS A 192 30.34 2.03 -13.60
CA LYS A 192 29.54 0.84 -13.94
C LYS A 192 28.06 1.01 -13.64
N TRP A 193 27.70 1.89 -12.71
CA TRP A 193 26.31 2.15 -12.32
C TRP A 193 25.67 3.19 -13.25
N ASP A 194 25.48 2.80 -14.51
CA ASP A 194 24.87 3.67 -15.53
C ASP A 194 23.39 3.31 -15.73
N PRO A 195 22.44 4.22 -15.43
CA PRO A 195 21.00 3.95 -15.58
C PRO A 195 20.55 3.77 -17.04
N ARG A 196 21.41 4.07 -18.02
CA ARG A 196 21.13 3.86 -19.46
C ARG A 196 21.38 2.42 -19.91
N LYS A 197 21.99 1.59 -19.06
CA LYS A 197 22.14 0.16 -19.33
C LYS A 197 20.77 -0.51 -19.37
N LYS A 198 20.54 -1.37 -20.36
CA LYS A 198 19.24 -2.03 -20.58
C LYS A 198 18.82 -2.90 -19.39
N GLU A 199 19.77 -3.41 -18.62
CA GLU A 199 19.57 -4.25 -17.44
C GLU A 199 19.04 -3.44 -16.24
N TRP A 200 19.21 -2.12 -16.26
CA TRP A 200 18.66 -1.25 -15.21
C TRP A 200 17.15 -1.06 -15.36
N ALA A 201 16.66 -0.91 -16.60
CA ALA A 201 15.26 -0.55 -16.84
C ALA A 201 14.23 -1.50 -16.19
N PRO A 202 14.39 -2.85 -16.20
CA PRO A 202 13.52 -3.75 -15.48
C PRO A 202 13.48 -3.54 -13.96
N LEU A 203 14.61 -3.17 -13.35
CA LEU A 203 14.69 -2.88 -11.91
C LEU A 203 13.96 -1.59 -11.56
N ASP A 204 14.20 -0.53 -12.32
CA ASP A 204 13.54 0.77 -12.10
C ASP A 204 12.02 0.67 -12.25
N LEU A 205 11.55 0.05 -13.34
CA LEU A 205 10.13 -0.20 -13.58
C LEU A 205 9.53 -1.13 -12.53
N GLY A 206 10.28 -2.17 -12.12
CA GLY A 206 9.89 -3.09 -11.07
C GLY A 206 9.69 -2.41 -9.73
N ALA A 207 10.66 -1.60 -9.32
CA ALA A 207 10.61 -0.81 -8.09
C ALA A 207 9.46 0.20 -8.10
N GLN A 208 9.27 0.92 -9.21
CA GLN A 208 8.17 1.85 -9.38
C GLN A 208 6.81 1.13 -9.29
N ALA A 209 6.67 -0.04 -9.91
CA ALA A 209 5.45 -0.83 -9.82
C ALA A 209 5.18 -1.34 -8.39
N VAL A 210 6.21 -1.66 -7.61
CA VAL A 210 6.07 -2.01 -6.18
C VAL A 210 5.62 -0.79 -5.37
N ALA A 211 6.22 0.39 -5.63
CA ALA A 211 5.83 1.64 -4.98
C ALA A 211 4.37 1.99 -5.23
N GLU A 212 3.91 1.90 -6.49
CA GLU A 212 2.53 2.20 -6.88
C GLU A 212 1.54 1.23 -6.23
N ARG A 213 1.84 -0.08 -6.20
CA ARG A 213 1.03 -1.06 -5.47
C ARG A 213 0.98 -0.77 -3.98
N GLY A 214 2.05 -0.20 -3.42
CA GLY A 214 2.11 0.26 -2.03
C GLY A 214 1.44 1.61 -1.76
N GLY A 215 0.86 2.27 -2.78
CA GLY A 215 0.24 3.59 -2.66
C GLY A 215 1.23 4.75 -2.61
N SER A 216 2.44 4.57 -3.16
CA SER A 216 3.52 5.56 -3.15
C SER A 216 4.15 5.73 -4.54
N ASP A 217 5.20 6.53 -4.62
CA ASP A 217 6.10 6.61 -5.77
C ASP A 217 7.54 6.76 -5.27
N LEU A 218 8.52 6.36 -6.09
CA LEU A 218 9.93 6.32 -5.68
C LEU A 218 10.46 7.70 -5.26
N LYS A 219 10.02 8.79 -5.90
CA LYS A 219 10.50 10.14 -5.60
C LYS A 219 9.98 10.64 -4.26
N LYS A 220 8.69 10.48 -3.98
CA LYS A 220 8.11 10.81 -2.66
C LYS A 220 8.72 9.95 -1.56
N ALA A 221 8.89 8.66 -1.84
CA ALA A 221 9.49 7.74 -0.89
C ALA A 221 10.96 8.05 -0.63
N TRP A 222 11.72 8.49 -1.64
CA TRP A 222 13.07 9.03 -1.44
C TRP A 222 13.02 10.29 -0.60
N ALA A 223 12.17 11.27 -0.95
CA ALA A 223 12.12 12.58 -0.28
C ALA A 223 11.76 12.51 1.21
N ALA A 224 10.87 11.58 1.60
CA ALA A 224 10.49 11.34 3.00
C ALA A 224 11.69 10.98 3.91
#